data_AF-A0A0M0SYV4-F1
#
_entry.id   AF-A0A0M0SYV4-F1
#
_cell.length_a   1.000
_cell.length_b   1.000
_cell.length_c   1.000
_cell.angle_alpha   90.00
_cell.angle_beta   90.00
_cell.angle_gamma   90.00
#
_symmetry.space_group_name_H-M   'P 1'
#
loop_
_entity.id
_entity.type
_entity.pdbx_description
1 polymer ?
#
loop_
_entity_poly.entity_id
_entity_poly.type
_entity_poly.pdbx_seq_one_letter_code
_entity_poly.pdbx_strand_id
1 'polypeptide(L)'
;MKFEQYGIEGKELKFGLLETIMDHHRFVREGQWDYERAMYDMKYEKQSTGEVFYLRVPVYAIQGEIEDRHAVVRMMTPLLGKHYYPHGVEYDETFPPEIVKDCERRLAALLETLEK
;
A
#
# COMPACT_ATOMS: atom_id res chain seq x y z
N MET A 1 2.39 -7.55 9.00
CA MET A 1 3.64 -6.91 9.44
C MET A 1 3.57 -5.45 9.04
N LYS A 2 3.87 -4.52 9.95
CA LYS A 2 3.91 -3.08 9.65
C LYS A 2 5.32 -2.62 9.28
N PHE A 3 5.40 -1.62 8.41
CA PHE A 3 6.66 -1.02 7.94
C PHE A 3 6.79 0.42 8.47
N GLU A 4 6.99 0.58 9.77
CA GLU A 4 7.03 1.89 10.46
C GLU A 4 8.28 2.72 10.13
N GLN A 5 9.40 2.07 9.80
CA GLN A 5 10.71 2.72 9.67
C GLN A 5 11.00 3.30 8.26
N TYR A 6 10.01 3.30 7.36
CA TYR A 6 10.22 3.66 5.94
C TYR A 6 9.78 5.08 5.60
N GLY A 7 9.42 5.91 6.58
CA GLY A 7 9.16 7.34 6.38
C GLY A 7 7.99 7.69 5.44
N ILE A 8 7.16 6.71 5.07
CA ILE A 8 5.98 6.89 4.22
C ILE A 8 4.80 7.47 5.02
N GLU A 9 4.68 7.05 6.28
CA GLU A 9 3.61 7.50 7.16
C GLU A 9 3.64 9.02 7.35
N GLY A 10 2.46 9.64 7.28
CA GLY A 10 2.30 11.07 7.51
C GLY A 10 2.60 11.94 6.28
N LYS A 11 3.11 11.39 5.19
CA LYS A 11 3.29 12.16 3.94
C LYS A 11 1.94 12.59 3.38
N GLU A 12 1.87 13.86 2.98
CA GLU A 12 0.67 14.48 2.41
C GLU A 12 0.94 14.94 0.98
N LEU A 13 -0.02 14.67 0.09
CA LEU A 13 0.08 15.03 -1.32
C LEU A 13 -1.30 15.08 -1.96
N LYS A 14 -1.37 15.63 -3.17
CA LYS A 14 -2.59 15.63 -3.97
C LYS A 14 -2.93 14.21 -4.44
N PHE A 15 -4.19 13.82 -4.35
CA PHE A 15 -4.66 12.50 -4.74
C PHE A 15 -4.33 12.16 -6.20
N GLY A 16 -4.49 13.10 -7.14
CA GLY A 16 -4.13 12.86 -8.55
C GLY A 16 -2.64 12.58 -8.79
N LEU A 17 -1.76 13.20 -7.99
CA LEU A 17 -0.32 12.90 -8.04
C LEU A 17 -0.04 11.54 -7.42
N LEU A 18 -0.68 11.23 -6.28
CA LEU A 18 -0.56 9.93 -5.64
C LEU A 18 -0.95 8.78 -6.58
N GLU A 19 -2.08 8.88 -7.30
CA GLU A 19 -2.51 7.87 -8.26
C GLU A 19 -1.42 7.61 -9.32
N THR A 20 -0.79 8.67 -9.82
CA THR A 20 0.28 8.58 -10.84
C THR A 20 1.53 7.90 -10.27
N ILE A 21 1.92 8.25 -9.04
CA ILE A 21 3.08 7.65 -8.36
C ILE A 21 2.82 6.17 -8.05
N MET A 22 1.64 5.83 -7.53
CA MET A 22 1.27 4.46 -7.17
C MET A 22 1.23 3.54 -8.40
N ASP A 23 0.64 3.99 -9.50
CA ASP A 23 0.62 3.23 -10.77
C ASP A 23 2.04 2.99 -11.32
N HIS A 24 2.90 4.01 -11.30
CA HIS A 24 4.31 3.88 -11.68
C HIS A 24 5.03 2.80 -10.86
N HIS A 25 4.71 2.69 -9.56
CA HIS A 25 5.27 1.69 -8.65
C HIS A 25 4.50 0.36 -8.63
N ARG A 26 3.53 0.16 -9.53
CA ARG A 26 2.71 -1.07 -9.69
C ARG A 26 1.80 -1.38 -8.50
N PHE A 27 1.43 -0.36 -7.72
CA PHE A 27 0.36 -0.51 -6.75
C PHE A 27 -0.99 -0.32 -7.43
N VAL A 28 -1.95 -1.18 -7.10
CA VAL A 28 -3.30 -1.16 -7.66
C VAL A 28 -4.30 -0.84 -6.57
N ARG A 29 -5.25 0.03 -6.86
CA ARG A 29 -6.37 0.32 -5.96
C ARG A 29 -7.54 -0.59 -6.32
N GLU A 30 -7.77 -1.64 -5.52
CA GLU A 30 -8.86 -2.59 -5.78
C GLU A 30 -10.13 -2.26 -4.97
N GLY A 31 -11.22 -1.95 -5.69
CA GLY A 31 -12.59 -2.35 -5.35
C GLY A 31 -13.30 -1.75 -4.13
N GLN A 32 -12.69 -0.83 -3.38
CA GLN A 32 -13.37 -0.14 -2.28
C GLN A 32 -13.76 1.28 -2.69
N TRP A 33 -15.06 1.50 -2.88
CA TRP A 33 -15.64 2.85 -2.98
C TRP A 33 -15.77 3.41 -1.57
N ASP A 34 -14.73 4.10 -1.11
CA ASP A 34 -14.71 4.82 0.16
C ASP A 34 -14.26 6.26 -0.14
N TYR A 35 -15.12 7.23 0.17
CA TYR A 35 -14.86 8.65 -0.09
C TYR A 35 -13.78 9.23 0.83
N GLU A 36 -13.48 8.55 1.94
CA GLU A 36 -12.50 8.99 2.92
C GLU A 36 -11.18 8.22 2.80
N ARG A 37 -11.19 7.03 2.22
CA ARG A 37 -10.02 6.12 2.24
C ARG A 37 -9.74 5.48 0.90
N ALA A 38 -8.47 5.28 0.63
CA ALA A 38 -8.02 4.44 -0.47
C ALA A 38 -6.97 3.45 0.01
N MET A 39 -7.00 2.26 -0.58
CA MET A 39 -6.07 1.17 -0.28
C MET A 39 -5.32 0.81 -1.56
N TYR A 40 -4.01 0.97 -1.53
CA TYR A 40 -3.13 0.62 -2.64
C TYR A 40 -2.43 -0.70 -2.33
N ASP A 41 -2.71 -1.71 -3.14
CA ASP A 41 -2.29 -3.07 -2.92
C ASP A 41 -1.30 -3.52 -4.00
N MET A 42 -0.30 -4.29 -3.59
CA MET A 42 0.56 -5.06 -4.47
C MET A 42 0.49 -6.53 -4.09
N LYS A 43 0.03 -7.36 -5.03
CA LYS A 43 -0.17 -8.79 -4.82
C LYS A 43 1.12 -9.58 -5.08
N TYR A 44 1.42 -10.49 -4.17
CA TYR A 44 2.44 -11.52 -4.28
C TYR A 44 1.77 -12.88 -4.24
N GLU A 45 2.10 -13.76 -5.17
CA GLU A 45 1.56 -15.11 -5.22
C GLU A 45 2.71 -16.12 -5.30
N LYS A 46 2.80 -16.98 -4.28
CA LYS A 46 3.81 -18.03 -4.23
C LYS A 46 3.27 -19.27 -4.94
N GLN A 47 3.62 -19.43 -6.21
CA GLN A 47 3.10 -20.50 -7.07
C GLN A 47 3.28 -21.91 -6.50
N SER A 48 4.35 -22.14 -5.73
CA SER A 48 4.62 -23.46 -5.14
C SER A 48 3.69 -23.84 -3.98
N THR A 49 3.19 -22.87 -3.23
CA THR A 49 2.33 -23.10 -2.06
C THR A 49 0.89 -22.61 -2.29
N GLY A 50 0.65 -21.80 -3.31
CA GLY A 50 -0.61 -21.10 -3.54
C GLY A 50 -0.86 -19.94 -2.57
N GLU A 51 0.13 -19.57 -1.74
CA GLU A 51 -0.02 -18.51 -0.75
C GLU A 51 -0.04 -17.13 -1.41
N VAL A 52 -0.97 -16.28 -0.97
CA VAL A 52 -1.13 -14.92 -1.47
C VAL A 52 -0.83 -13.92 -0.37
N PHE A 53 -0.02 -12.92 -0.70
CA PHE A 53 0.33 -11.81 0.19
C PHE A 53 0.02 -10.48 -0.49
N TYR A 54 -0.29 -9.47 0.31
CA TYR A 54 -0.59 -8.13 -0.15
C TYR A 54 0.25 -7.13 0.63
N LEU A 55 1.12 -6.39 -0.08
CA LEU A 55 1.70 -5.17 0.45
C LEU A 55 0.69 -4.05 0.23
N ARG A 56 0.19 -3.50 1.32
CA ARG A 56 -0.85 -2.46 1.32
C ARG A 56 -0.30 -1.13 1.81
N VAL A 57 -0.70 -0.06 1.15
CA VAL A 57 -0.45 1.32 1.57
C VAL A 57 -1.80 2.03 1.74
N PRO A 58 -2.30 2.13 2.99
CA PRO A 58 -3.52 2.86 3.26
C PRO A 58 -3.31 4.37 3.12
N VAL A 59 -4.30 5.07 2.60
CA VAL A 59 -4.34 6.53 2.59
C VAL A 59 -5.73 7.02 2.97
N TYR A 60 -5.80 8.23 3.50
CA TYR A 60 -7.07 8.87 3.82
C TYR A 60 -7.10 10.33 3.39
N ALA A 61 -8.27 10.80 2.96
CA ALA A 61 -8.49 12.20 2.61
C ALA A 61 -8.46 13.07 3.88
N ILE A 62 -7.65 14.13 3.85
CA ILE A 62 -7.63 15.18 4.89
C ILE A 62 -8.28 16.46 4.41
N GLN A 63 -8.42 16.63 3.09
CA GLN A 63 -9.16 17.73 2.47
C GLN A 63 -9.75 17.25 1.15
N GLY A 64 -11.05 17.48 0.93
CA GLY A 64 -11.78 16.93 -0.21
C GLY A 64 -12.14 15.46 0.01
N GLU A 65 -12.37 14.74 -1.08
CA GLU A 65 -12.76 13.32 -1.08
C GLU A 65 -11.87 12.51 -2.03
N ILE A 66 -11.72 11.21 -1.76
CA ILE A 66 -11.11 10.26 -2.68
C ILE A 66 -11.88 10.29 -4.01
N GLU A 67 -11.15 10.14 -5.13
CA GLU A 67 -11.57 10.39 -6.53
C GLU A 67 -11.41 11.84 -7.01
N ASP A 68 -11.41 12.86 -6.15
CA ASP A 68 -11.04 14.21 -6.57
C ASP A 68 -9.52 14.34 -6.70
N ARG A 69 -9.04 14.61 -7.91
CA ARG A 69 -7.61 14.83 -8.20
C ARG A 69 -6.97 15.94 -7.34
N HIS A 70 -7.76 16.89 -6.85
CA HIS A 70 -7.30 18.01 -6.03
C HIS A 70 -7.39 17.76 -4.53
N ALA A 71 -8.01 16.65 -4.11
CA ALA A 71 -8.04 16.27 -2.70
C ALA A 71 -6.62 16.13 -2.15
N VAL A 72 -6.44 16.52 -0.90
CA VAL A 72 -5.20 16.26 -0.16
C VAL A 72 -5.42 14.99 0.64
N VAL A 73 -4.52 14.04 0.46
CA VAL A 73 -4.55 12.75 1.15
C VAL A 73 -3.29 12.59 1.98
N ARG A 74 -3.41 11.86 3.09
CA ARG A 74 -2.30 11.48 3.95
C ARG A 74 -2.08 9.98 3.89
N MET A 75 -0.81 9.60 3.75
CA MET A 75 -0.38 8.21 3.71
C MET A 75 -0.23 7.64 5.13
N MET A 76 -0.59 6.38 5.30
CA MET A 76 -0.43 5.63 6.56
C MET A 76 0.75 4.67 6.48
N THR A 77 1.07 4.07 7.62
CA THR A 77 2.06 3.00 7.71
C THR A 77 1.73 1.87 6.72
N PRO A 78 2.64 1.52 5.79
CA PRO A 78 2.47 0.36 4.94
C PRO A 78 2.42 -0.93 5.76
N LEU A 79 1.70 -1.93 5.25
CA LEU A 79 1.51 -3.20 5.93
C LEU A 79 1.50 -4.37 4.95
N LEU A 80 2.20 -5.43 5.30
CA LEU A 80 2.14 -6.72 4.59
C LEU A 80 1.14 -7.62 5.31
N GLY A 81 0.15 -8.11 4.56
CA GLY A 81 -0.82 -9.10 5.02
C GLY A 81 -0.76 -10.37 4.20
N LYS A 82 -1.07 -11.51 4.82
CA LYS A 82 -1.24 -12.80 4.13
C LYS A 82 -2.73 -13.07 4.00
N HIS A 83 -3.19 -13.38 2.80
CA HIS A 83 -4.57 -13.75 2.57
C HIS A 83 -4.76 -15.24 2.84
N TYR A 84 -5.50 -15.52 3.91
CA TYR A 84 -6.05 -16.82 4.24
C TYR A 84 -7.42 -16.95 3.62
N TYR A 85 -7.51 -17.58 2.46
CA TYR A 85 -8.83 -17.96 1.95
C TYR A 85 -9.35 -19.18 2.74
N PRO A 86 -10.61 -19.21 3.23
CA PRO A 86 -11.67 -18.19 3.14
C PRO A 86 -11.75 -17.21 4.34
N HIS A 87 -10.79 -17.27 5.26
CA HIS A 87 -10.85 -16.62 6.59
C HIS A 87 -10.42 -15.13 6.65
N GLY A 88 -9.90 -14.54 5.56
CA GLY A 88 -9.54 -13.12 5.48
C GLY A 88 -8.04 -12.87 5.41
N VAL A 89 -7.59 -11.63 5.70
CA VAL A 89 -6.17 -11.26 5.65
C VAL A 89 -5.62 -11.13 7.07
N GLU A 90 -4.60 -11.92 7.39
CA GLU A 90 -3.89 -11.86 8.67
C GLU A 90 -2.62 -11.02 8.53
N TYR A 91 -2.37 -10.19 9.54
CA TYR A 91 -1.24 -9.25 9.55
C TYR A 91 -0.17 -9.63 10.59
N ASP A 92 -0.45 -10.54 11.53
CA ASP A 92 0.47 -10.92 12.61
C ASP A 92 0.99 -12.36 12.45
N GLU A 93 1.74 -12.61 11.38
CA GLU A 93 2.35 -13.91 11.07
C GLU A 93 3.83 -13.78 10.67
N THR A 94 4.52 -14.93 10.56
CA THR A 94 5.83 -15.01 9.92
C THR A 94 5.68 -14.91 8.41
N PHE A 95 6.22 -13.84 7.84
CA PHE A 95 6.24 -13.64 6.39
C PHE A 95 7.52 -14.21 5.78
N PRO A 96 7.47 -14.77 4.55
CA PRO A 96 8.67 -15.26 3.88
C PRO A 96 9.70 -14.14 3.70
N PRO A 97 10.98 -14.36 4.05
CA PRO A 97 12.00 -13.31 4.02
C PRO A 97 12.22 -12.76 2.60
N GLU A 98 12.00 -13.58 1.57
CA GLU A 98 12.07 -13.15 0.18
C GLU A 98 11.01 -12.07 -0.16
N ILE A 99 9.80 -12.19 0.39
CA ILE A 99 8.71 -11.24 0.18
C ILE A 99 8.95 -9.97 0.99
N VAL A 100 9.37 -10.11 2.25
CA VAL A 100 9.67 -8.97 3.11
C VAL A 100 10.75 -8.10 2.44
N LYS A 101 11.88 -8.69 2.03
CA LYS A 101 12.97 -7.96 1.36
C LYS A 101 12.52 -7.25 0.07
N ASP A 102 11.62 -7.87 -0.68
CA ASP A 102 11.04 -7.25 -1.88
C ASP A 102 10.16 -6.04 -1.53
N CYS A 103 9.32 -6.16 -0.49
CA CYS A 103 8.51 -5.07 0.03
C CYS A 103 9.39 -3.90 0.47
N GLU A 104 10.44 -4.15 1.26
CA GLU A 104 11.37 -3.10 1.71
C GLU A 104 11.99 -2.35 0.53
N ARG A 105 12.44 -3.08 -0.50
CA ARG A 105 13.02 -2.49 -1.71
C ARG A 105 12.02 -1.59 -2.45
N ARG A 106 10.75 -2.01 -2.54
CA ARG A 106 9.70 -1.25 -3.22
C ARG A 106 9.27 -0.03 -2.43
N LEU A 107 9.14 -0.15 -1.11
CA LEU A 107 8.82 0.98 -0.24
C LEU A 107 9.94 2.03 -0.28
N ALA A 108 11.21 1.62 -0.34
CA ALA A 108 12.34 2.54 -0.51
C ALA A 108 12.28 3.30 -1.85
N ALA A 109 11.96 2.61 -2.96
CA ALA A 109 11.81 3.25 -4.27
C ALA A 109 10.60 4.20 -4.33
N LEU A 110 9.50 3.82 -3.68
CA LEU A 110 8.32 4.67 -3.53
C LEU A 110 8.67 5.93 -2.73
N LEU A 111 9.37 5.78 -1.60
CA LEU A 111 9.82 6.88 -0.76
C LEU A 111 10.68 7.88 -1.55
N GLU A 112 11.66 7.39 -2.31
CA GLU A 112 12.52 8.24 -3.14
C GLU A 112 11.73 9.07 -4.16
N THR A 113 10.61 8.52 -4.67
CA THR A 113 9.74 9.23 -5.61
C THR A 113 8.87 10.27 -4.91
N LEU A 114 8.45 10.01 -3.67
CA LEU A 114 7.64 10.93 -2.87
C LEU A 114 8.44 12.14 -2.35
N GLU A 115 9.78 12.05 -2.35
CA GLU A 115 10.67 13.11 -1.87
C GLU A 115 11.27 13.97 -2.99
N LYS A 116 10.98 13.64 -4.25
CA LYS A 116 11.37 14.41 -5.44
C LYS A 116 10.30 15.43 -5.80
#